data_AF-A0A248VUJ5-F1
#
_entry.id   AF-A0A248VUJ5-F1
#
_cell.length_a   1.000
_cell.length_b   1.000
_cell.length_c   1.000
_cell.angle_alpha   90.00
_cell.angle_beta   90.00
_cell.angle_gamma   90.00
#
_symmetry.space_group_name_H-M   'P 1'
#
loop_
_entity.id
_entity.type
_entity.pdbx_description
1 polymer ?
#
loop_
_entity_poly.entity_id
_entity_poly.type
_entity_poly.pdbx_seq_one_letter_code
_entity_poly.pdbx_strand_id
1 'polypeptide(L)'
;MANSPNEHEPERQPEEDPGGPPTEVSKPIGDAIPTPVEPGLDQPLPKKGETPATPDETGDEALGDTETPPGVPPPGPSDFA
;
A
#
# COMPACT_ATOMS: atom_id res chain seq x y z
N MET A 1 -20.87 59.26 34.23
CA MET A 1 -21.61 58.17 33.57
C MET A 1 -20.62 57.26 32.89
N ALA A 2 -20.74 55.95 33.12
CA ALA A 2 -19.96 54.91 32.44
C ALA A 2 -20.46 54.76 30.99
N ASN A 3 -19.54 54.59 30.03
CA ASN A 3 -19.87 54.04 28.72
C ASN A 3 -19.28 52.63 28.64
N SER A 4 -20.16 51.67 28.39
CA SER A 4 -19.97 50.23 28.47
C SER A 4 -18.92 49.72 27.47
N PRO A 5 -18.15 48.67 27.82
CA PRO A 5 -17.34 47.96 26.87
C PRO A 5 -18.21 47.08 25.95
N ASN A 6 -17.70 46.85 24.76
CA ASN A 6 -18.31 46.20 23.62
C ASN A 6 -18.59 44.69 23.88
N GLU A 7 -19.87 44.28 23.93
CA GLU A 7 -20.36 42.93 24.28
C GLU A 7 -20.21 41.89 23.13
N HIS A 8 -19.19 41.96 22.28
CA HIS A 8 -19.11 41.11 21.08
C HIS A 8 -17.70 40.60 20.72
N GLU A 9 -16.93 40.20 21.72
CA GLU A 9 -15.81 39.28 21.48
C GLU A 9 -16.22 37.88 21.96
N PRO A 10 -16.31 36.86 21.08
CA PRO A 10 -16.40 35.49 21.56
C PRO A 10 -15.14 35.22 22.39
N GLU A 11 -15.34 34.93 23.67
CA GLU A 11 -14.29 34.52 24.59
C GLU A 11 -13.53 33.36 23.94
N ARG A 12 -12.32 33.62 23.42
CA ARG A 12 -11.44 32.55 22.96
C ARG A 12 -11.03 31.77 24.20
N GLN A 13 -11.68 30.62 24.40
CA GLN A 13 -11.36 29.71 25.48
C GLN A 13 -9.86 29.36 25.38
N PRO A 14 -9.05 29.66 26.41
CA PRO A 14 -7.63 29.35 26.39
C PRO A 14 -7.32 27.84 26.55
N GLU A 15 -8.33 26.96 26.47
CA GLU A 15 -8.21 25.52 26.68
C GLU A 15 -8.11 24.65 25.41
N GLU A 16 -7.91 25.23 24.22
CA GLU A 16 -7.47 24.42 23.08
C GLU A 16 -5.99 24.07 23.27
N ASP A 17 -5.72 22.92 23.91
CA ASP A 17 -4.41 22.27 23.93
C ASP A 17 -3.82 22.34 22.50
N PRO A 18 -2.64 22.96 22.28
CA PRO A 18 -2.09 23.21 20.95
C PRO A 18 -1.83 21.95 20.12
N GLY A 19 -2.20 20.77 20.63
CA GLY A 19 -2.03 19.48 19.99
C GLY A 19 -0.55 19.14 20.03
N GLY A 20 -0.16 18.34 21.02
CA GLY A 20 1.17 17.71 21.00
C GLY A 20 1.42 16.99 19.67
N PRO A 21 2.69 16.70 19.32
CA PRO A 21 2.98 15.90 18.14
C PRO A 21 2.16 14.59 18.23
N PRO A 22 1.56 14.13 17.12
CA PRO A 22 0.66 12.98 17.15
C PRO A 22 1.36 11.81 17.85
N THR A 23 0.79 11.39 18.97
CA THR A 23 1.30 10.25 19.75
C THR A 23 0.99 8.93 19.07
N GLU A 24 0.04 8.93 18.13
CA GLU A 24 -0.30 7.78 17.33
C GLU A 24 0.62 7.68 16.11
N VAL A 25 1.31 6.55 16.01
CA VAL A 25 2.06 6.20 14.81
C VAL A 25 1.05 5.99 13.68
N SER A 26 1.22 6.68 12.54
CA SER A 26 0.33 6.54 11.39
C SER A 26 0.22 5.07 11.00
N LYS A 27 -0.95 4.47 11.19
CA LYS A 27 -1.20 3.11 10.71
C LYS A 27 -1.10 3.08 9.19
N PRO A 28 -0.55 2.02 8.59
CA PRO A 28 -0.51 1.90 7.14
C PRO A 28 -1.94 1.89 6.59
N ILE A 29 -2.18 2.74 5.59
CA ILE A 29 -3.41 2.68 4.81
C ILE A 29 -3.34 1.38 4.02
N GLY A 30 -4.18 0.40 4.37
CA GLY A 30 -4.17 -0.91 3.70
C GLY A 30 -4.52 -2.08 4.61
N ASP A 31 -4.44 -1.92 5.94
CA ASP A 31 -4.87 -2.97 6.89
C ASP A 31 -6.38 -3.24 6.86
N ALA A 32 -7.15 -2.34 6.24
CA ALA A 32 -8.58 -2.52 5.98
C ALA A 32 -8.87 -3.37 4.73
N ILE A 33 -7.85 -3.67 3.91
CA ILE A 33 -8.01 -4.56 2.76
C ILE A 33 -7.77 -5.99 3.26
N PRO A 34 -8.72 -6.91 3.04
CA PRO A 34 -8.51 -8.31 3.37
C PRO A 34 -7.21 -8.82 2.74
N THR A 35 -6.40 -9.53 3.53
CA THR A 35 -5.23 -10.22 2.99
C THR A 35 -5.67 -11.13 1.84
N PRO A 36 -4.97 -11.12 0.69
CA PRO A 36 -5.27 -12.04 -0.39
C PRO A 36 -5.26 -13.48 0.13
N VAL A 37 -6.23 -14.26 -0.30
CA VAL A 37 -6.22 -15.71 -0.07
C VAL A 37 -5.20 -16.32 -1.02
N GLU A 38 -4.28 -17.12 -0.50
CA GLU A 38 -3.36 -17.87 -1.35
C GLU A 38 -4.15 -18.96 -2.11
N PRO A 39 -4.16 -18.93 -3.46
CA PRO A 39 -4.84 -19.96 -4.22
C PRO A 39 -4.20 -21.32 -3.94
N GLY A 40 -5.01 -22.32 -3.58
CA GLY A 40 -4.54 -23.70 -3.38
C GLY A 40 -4.37 -24.14 -1.92
N LEU A 41 -4.40 -23.22 -0.93
CA LEU A 41 -4.26 -23.61 0.48
C LEU A 41 -5.49 -24.35 1.01
N ASP A 42 -6.68 -23.92 0.59
CA ASP A 42 -7.96 -24.56 0.92
C ASP A 42 -8.28 -25.76 0.00
N GLN A 43 -7.40 -26.07 -0.96
CA GLN A 43 -7.56 -27.26 -1.80
C GLN A 43 -7.03 -28.48 -1.06
N PRO A 44 -7.67 -29.66 -1.22
CA PRO A 44 -7.13 -30.87 -0.65
C PRO A 44 -5.73 -31.14 -1.20
N LEU A 45 -4.83 -31.64 -0.36
CA LEU A 45 -3.55 -32.13 -0.82
C LEU A 45 -3.75 -33.21 -1.91
N PRO A 46 -2.96 -33.20 -2.98
CA PRO A 46 -2.97 -34.27 -3.97
C PRO A 46 -2.73 -35.63 -3.30
N LYS A 47 -3.28 -36.70 -3.90
CA LYS A 47 -3.01 -38.04 -3.40
C LYS A 47 -1.52 -38.35 -3.54
N LYS A 48 -0.97 -39.07 -2.57
CA LYS A 48 0.43 -39.53 -2.64
C LYS A 48 0.63 -40.36 -3.92
N GLY A 49 1.55 -39.93 -4.77
CA GLY A 49 1.86 -40.58 -6.05
C GLY A 49 1.09 -40.03 -7.27
N GLU A 50 0.20 -39.08 -7.08
CA GLU A 50 -0.44 -38.35 -8.17
C GLU A 50 0.42 -37.14 -8.53
N THR A 51 1.08 -37.18 -9.70
CA THR A 51 1.76 -36.01 -10.26
C THR A 51 0.68 -34.99 -10.62
N PRO A 52 0.74 -33.74 -10.12
CA PRO A 52 -0.19 -32.70 -10.56
C PRO A 52 -0.07 -32.56 -12.07
N ALA A 53 -1.20 -32.39 -12.76
CA ALA A 53 -1.19 -32.00 -14.16
C ALA A 53 -0.43 -30.67 -14.23
N THR A 54 0.71 -30.66 -14.92
CA THR A 54 1.37 -29.43 -15.29
C THR A 54 0.38 -28.63 -16.14
N PRO A 55 0.04 -27.38 -15.79
CA PRO A 55 -0.63 -26.52 -16.76
C PRO A 55 0.28 -26.48 -17.99
N ASP A 56 -0.29 -26.76 -19.15
CA ASP A 56 0.39 -26.96 -20.41
C ASP A 56 1.64 -26.06 -20.53
N GLU A 57 2.80 -26.71 -20.66
CA GLU A 57 4.07 -26.09 -21.01
C GLU A 57 3.90 -25.36 -22.35
N THR A 58 3.49 -24.10 -22.28
CA THR A 58 3.62 -23.19 -23.40
C THR A 58 4.92 -22.44 -23.18
N GLY A 59 5.96 -22.95 -23.81
CA GLY A 59 7.15 -22.18 -24.18
C GLY A 59 8.24 -22.11 -23.13
N ASP A 60 9.37 -22.74 -23.45
CA ASP A 60 10.69 -22.14 -23.27
C ASP A 60 10.74 -20.75 -23.94
N GLU A 61 10.03 -19.77 -23.37
CA GLU A 61 10.21 -18.37 -23.70
C GLU A 61 11.10 -17.81 -22.59
N ALA A 62 12.38 -17.60 -22.92
CA ALA A 62 13.33 -16.95 -22.05
C ALA A 62 12.66 -15.72 -21.41
N LEU A 63 12.57 -15.70 -20.08
CA LEU A 63 11.96 -14.65 -19.24
C LEU A 63 12.66 -13.27 -19.37
N GLY A 64 13.34 -13.01 -20.48
CA GLY A 64 14.04 -11.78 -20.80
C GLY A 64 13.75 -11.22 -22.20
N ASP A 65 13.01 -11.93 -23.06
CA ASP A 65 12.69 -11.47 -24.43
C ASP A 65 11.27 -10.91 -24.56
N THR A 66 10.67 -10.42 -23.47
CA THR A 66 9.44 -9.64 -23.55
C THR A 66 9.77 -8.31 -24.24
N GLU A 67 9.28 -8.13 -25.46
CA GLU A 67 9.40 -6.87 -26.20
C GLU A 67 8.96 -5.70 -25.30
N THR A 68 9.89 -4.80 -25.02
CA THR A 68 9.66 -3.61 -24.20
C THR A 68 8.49 -2.81 -24.78
N PRO A 69 7.43 -2.51 -24.00
CA PRO A 69 6.27 -1.80 -24.51
C PRO A 69 6.66 -0.41 -25.07
N PRO A 70 5.93 0.09 -26.07
CA PRO A 70 6.25 1.35 -26.72
C PRO A 70 6.29 2.49 -25.70
N GLY A 71 7.40 3.24 -25.69
CA GLY A 71 7.60 4.39 -24.80
C GLY A 71 8.45 4.12 -23.56
N VAL A 72 8.88 2.87 -23.32
CA VAL A 72 9.85 2.59 -22.24
C VAL A 72 11.28 2.80 -22.75
N PRO A 73 12.09 3.67 -22.10
CA PRO A 73 13.48 3.89 -22.49
C PRO A 73 14.35 2.66 -22.17
N PRO A 74 15.47 2.48 -22.88
CA PRO A 74 16.39 1.39 -22.61
C PRO A 74 17.00 1.52 -21.20
N PRO A 75 17.41 0.41 -20.56
CA PRO A 75 18.11 0.45 -19.29
C PRO A 75 19.38 1.31 -19.39
N GLY A 76 19.62 2.13 -18.37
CA GLY A 76 20.81 2.98 -18.28
C GLY A 76 22.08 2.19 -17.96
N PRO A 77 23.26 2.82 -18.09
CA PRO A 77 24.51 2.22 -17.66
C PRO A 77 24.46 1.92 -16.15
N SER A 78 25.01 0.77 -15.75
CA SER A 78 25.12 0.41 -14.33
C SER A 78 26.12 1.35 -13.63
N ASP A 79 25.69 1.99 -12.55
CA ASP A 79 26.50 2.91 -11.73
C ASP A 79 27.32 2.18 -10.64
N PHE A 80 27.40 0.85 -10.72
CA PHE A 80 28.26 0.04 -9.86
C PHE A 80 29.70 0.06 -10.39
N ALA A 81 30.42 1.16 -10.19
CA ALA A 81 31.84 1.32 -10.52
C ALA A 81 32.60 2.10 -9.44
#